data_AF-A0A369VNT2-F1
#
_entry.id   AF-A0A369VNT2-F1
#
_cell.length_a   1.000
_cell.length_b   1.000
_cell.length_c   1.000
_cell.angle_alpha   90.00
_cell.angle_beta   90.00
_cell.angle_gamma   90.00
#
_symmetry.space_group_name_H-M   'P 1'
#
loop_
_entity.id
_entity.type
_entity.pdbx_description
1 polymer ?
#
loop_
_entity_poly.entity_id
_entity_poly.type
_entity_poly.pdbx_seq_one_letter_code
_entity_poly.pdbx_strand_id
1 'polypeptide(L)'
;MPATPLADGHPAAGTSPLVRQLVRWIEGTGDNQGLPFAVVDKLAARIHVFSAQARWLGSAPVLLGAARGDHSVPGIGQRPLAQVRPEERTTPAGRFVTEPGRNLRGEDIVWIDYESAVSLHRVRSVSASERRLQRLASRSAQDKRISYGCINAPAAFYNQWIDPLFGRSSGVAYVLPDTEPFASIFIAASAYP
;
A
#
# COMPACT_ATOMS: atom_id res chain seq x y z
N MET A 1 23.88 7.96 -33.63
CA MET A 1 24.12 6.93 -32.60
C MET A 1 22.77 6.57 -31.99
N PRO A 2 22.25 5.35 -32.17
CA PRO A 2 21.04 4.95 -31.46
C PRO A 2 21.37 4.82 -29.98
N ALA A 3 20.52 5.37 -29.12
CA ALA A 3 20.68 5.32 -27.68
C ALA A 3 20.60 3.87 -27.19
N THR A 4 21.60 3.45 -26.41
CA THR A 4 21.63 2.19 -25.69
C THR A 4 20.39 2.06 -24.79
N PRO A 5 19.67 0.92 -24.76
CA PRO A 5 18.59 0.72 -23.81
C PRO A 5 19.19 0.75 -22.40
N LEU A 6 18.69 1.65 -21.55
CA LEU A 6 19.03 1.65 -20.12
C LEU A 6 18.43 0.39 -19.49
N ALA A 7 19.32 -0.41 -18.91
CA ALA A 7 19.11 -1.67 -18.19
C ALA A 7 17.71 -1.90 -17.60
N ASP A 8 17.20 -3.11 -17.88
CA ASP A 8 15.93 -3.68 -17.43
C ASP A 8 15.68 -3.44 -15.94
N GLY A 9 14.61 -2.70 -15.63
CA GLY A 9 14.09 -2.50 -14.29
C GLY A 9 13.50 -3.78 -13.73
N HIS A 10 14.34 -4.76 -13.37
CA HIS A 10 13.88 -5.94 -12.67
C HIS A 10 13.23 -5.53 -11.33
N PRO A 11 12.04 -6.06 -11.00
CA PRO A 11 11.43 -5.81 -9.71
C PRO A 11 12.40 -6.22 -8.60
N ALA A 12 12.64 -5.34 -7.63
CA ALA A 12 13.62 -5.59 -6.57
C ALA A 12 13.43 -6.95 -5.89
N ALA A 13 14.54 -7.54 -5.44
CA ALA A 13 14.55 -8.73 -4.60
C ALA A 13 13.48 -8.61 -3.49
N GLY A 14 12.59 -9.61 -3.40
CA GLY A 14 11.52 -9.66 -2.40
C GLY A 14 10.14 -9.19 -2.86
N THR A 15 9.90 -8.95 -4.15
CA THR A 15 8.54 -8.88 -4.71
C THR A 15 7.92 -10.28 -4.81
N SER A 16 6.62 -10.43 -4.53
CA SER A 16 5.92 -11.70 -4.73
C SER A 16 5.57 -11.94 -6.21
N PRO A 17 5.26 -13.18 -6.63
CA PRO A 17 4.79 -13.45 -7.99
C PRO A 17 3.58 -12.60 -8.40
N LEU A 18 2.64 -12.38 -7.48
CA LEU A 18 1.45 -11.55 -7.72
C LEU A 18 1.80 -10.07 -7.93
N VAL A 19 2.75 -9.52 -7.17
CA VAL A 19 3.27 -8.16 -7.41
C VAL A 19 3.85 -8.08 -8.82
N ARG A 20 4.66 -9.05 -9.23
CA ARG A 20 5.26 -9.05 -10.58
C ARG A 20 4.20 -9.16 -11.68
N GLN A 21 3.21 -10.03 -11.51
CA GLN A 21 2.10 -10.17 -12.46
C GLN A 21 1.32 -8.86 -12.60
N LEU A 22 0.96 -8.24 -11.48
CA LEU A 22 0.25 -6.97 -11.48
C LEU A 22 1.08 -5.85 -12.14
N VAL A 23 2.36 -5.74 -11.81
CA VAL A 23 3.25 -4.71 -12.39
C VAL A 23 3.40 -4.89 -13.91
N ARG A 24 3.57 -6.13 -14.40
CA ARG A 24 3.63 -6.39 -15.86
C ARG A 24 2.37 -5.94 -16.57
N TRP A 25 1.21 -6.21 -15.97
CA TRP A 25 -0.07 -5.76 -16.52
C TRP A 25 -0.18 -4.22 -16.51
N ILE A 26 0.19 -3.55 -15.42
CA ILE A 26 0.18 -2.07 -15.34
C ILE A 26 1.11 -1.47 -16.40
N GLU A 27 2.33 -1.98 -16.53
CA GLU A 27 3.32 -1.52 -17.50
C GLU A 27 2.84 -1.70 -18.94
N GLY A 28 2.27 -2.86 -19.27
CA GLY A 28 1.84 -3.17 -20.62
C GLY A 28 0.53 -2.51 -21.05
N THR A 29 -0.34 -2.14 -20.10
CA THR A 29 -1.65 -1.54 -20.39
C THR A 29 -1.74 -0.06 -20.07
N GLY A 30 -0.82 0.47 -19.26
CA GLY A 30 -0.90 1.84 -18.77
C GLY A 30 -2.06 2.08 -17.80
N ASP A 31 -2.50 1.06 -17.05
CA ASP A 31 -3.63 1.18 -16.12
C ASP A 31 -3.42 2.27 -15.04
N ASN A 32 -2.17 2.57 -14.69
CA ASN A 32 -1.81 3.67 -13.80
C ASN A 32 -2.01 5.07 -14.45
N GLN A 33 -2.41 5.14 -15.71
CA GLN A 33 -2.68 6.38 -16.46
C GLN A 33 -1.49 7.36 -16.47
N GLY A 34 -0.27 6.83 -16.48
CA GLY A 34 0.95 7.65 -16.44
C GLY A 34 1.23 8.32 -15.08
N LEU A 35 0.55 7.90 -14.01
CA LEU A 35 0.81 8.36 -12.64
C LEU A 35 1.81 7.43 -11.92
N PRO A 36 2.63 7.93 -10.97
CA PRO A 36 3.37 7.05 -10.08
C PRO A 36 2.41 6.14 -9.31
N PHE A 37 2.86 4.95 -8.94
CA PHE A 37 2.01 4.00 -8.24
C PHE A 37 2.74 3.21 -7.17
N ALA A 38 1.97 2.71 -6.21
CA ALA A 38 2.43 1.81 -5.18
C ALA A 38 1.66 0.49 -5.23
N VAL A 39 2.34 -0.62 -4.97
CA VAL A 39 1.73 -1.94 -4.77
C VAL A 39 1.93 -2.36 -3.32
N VAL A 40 0.85 -2.61 -2.60
CA VAL A 40 0.83 -3.09 -1.22
C VAL A 40 0.54 -4.59 -1.25
N ASP A 41 1.55 -5.38 -0.92
CA ASP A 41 1.43 -6.83 -0.74
C ASP A 41 1.00 -7.13 0.70
N LYS A 42 -0.29 -7.42 0.89
CA LYS A 42 -0.86 -7.68 2.22
C LYS A 42 -0.37 -8.99 2.85
N LEU A 43 -0.02 -9.99 2.04
CA LEU A 43 0.50 -11.28 2.52
C LEU A 43 1.95 -11.14 3.01
N ALA A 44 2.76 -10.35 2.29
CA ALA A 44 4.13 -10.06 2.70
C ALA A 44 4.22 -8.90 3.72
N ALA A 45 3.15 -8.14 3.91
CA ALA A 45 3.12 -6.88 4.66
C ALA A 45 4.22 -5.90 4.19
N ARG A 46 4.25 -5.66 2.87
CA ARG A 46 5.22 -4.80 2.19
C ARG A 46 4.53 -3.82 1.26
N ILE A 47 5.20 -2.70 1.02
CA ILE A 47 4.87 -1.75 -0.04
C ILE A 47 6.04 -1.67 -1.03
N HIS A 48 5.70 -1.56 -2.31
CA HIS A 48 6.63 -1.36 -3.41
C HIS A 48 6.21 -0.11 -4.18
N VAL A 49 7.12 0.82 -4.40
CA VAL A 49 6.83 2.10 -5.07
C VAL A 49 7.48 2.12 -6.44
N PHE A 50 6.74 2.58 -7.42
CA PHE A 50 7.12 2.62 -8.82
C PHE A 50 6.87 4.02 -9.40
N SER A 51 7.72 4.41 -10.34
CA SER A 51 7.50 5.59 -11.16
C SER A 51 6.31 5.41 -12.10
N ALA A 52 5.91 6.49 -12.78
CA ALA A 52 4.87 6.47 -13.81
C ALA A 52 5.16 5.48 -14.96
N GLN A 53 6.43 5.19 -15.24
CA GLN A 53 6.86 4.26 -16.28
C GLN A 53 7.18 2.86 -15.70
N ALA A 54 6.52 2.49 -14.59
CA ALA A 54 6.69 1.21 -13.91
C ALA A 54 8.13 0.86 -13.44
N ARG A 55 9.06 1.82 -13.46
CA ARG A 55 10.40 1.63 -12.88
C ARG A 55 10.31 1.56 -11.37
N TRP A 56 10.90 0.53 -10.77
CA TRP A 56 10.97 0.37 -9.32
C TRP A 56 11.80 1.48 -8.68
N LEU A 57 11.27 2.07 -7.60
CA LEU A 57 11.92 3.15 -6.84
C LEU A 57 12.35 2.69 -5.44
N GLY A 58 11.51 1.91 -4.76
CA GLY A 58 11.79 1.49 -3.39
C GLY A 58 10.83 0.44 -2.86
N SER A 59 11.23 -0.28 -1.82
CA SER A 59 10.35 -1.20 -1.08
C SER A 59 10.59 -1.09 0.42
N ALA A 60 9.54 -1.27 1.22
CA ALA A 60 9.63 -1.29 2.68
C ALA A 60 8.62 -2.27 3.30
N PRO A 61 8.91 -2.83 4.50
CA PRO A 61 7.86 -3.41 5.32
C PRO A 61 6.83 -2.32 5.71
N VAL A 62 5.59 -2.71 5.92
CA VAL A 62 4.52 -1.83 6.41
C VAL A 62 3.72 -2.51 7.50
N LEU A 63 3.08 -1.73 8.37
CA LEU A 63 2.02 -2.24 9.24
C LEU A 63 0.67 -2.11 8.53
N LEU A 64 -0.19 -3.09 8.74
CA LEU A 64 -1.51 -3.20 8.13
C LEU A 64 -2.59 -3.36 9.20
N GLY A 65 -3.84 -3.40 8.74
CA GLY A 65 -4.99 -3.76 9.55
C GLY A 65 -4.73 -5.01 10.39
N ALA A 66 -5.19 -4.99 11.64
CA ALA A 66 -5.04 -6.09 12.58
C ALA A 66 -5.74 -7.38 12.09
N ALA A 67 -6.87 -7.24 11.40
CA ALA A 67 -7.58 -8.35 10.77
C ALA A 67 -7.10 -8.59 9.34
N ARG A 68 -7.25 -9.84 8.87
CA ARG A 68 -7.25 -10.16 7.44
C ARG A 68 -8.64 -9.88 6.88
N GLY A 69 -8.71 -9.56 5.60
CA GLY A 69 -9.95 -9.20 4.94
C GLY A 69 -9.72 -8.13 3.88
N ASP A 70 -10.43 -8.25 2.77
CA ASP A 70 -10.23 -7.44 1.57
C ASP A 70 -11.23 -6.30 1.41
N HIS A 71 -12.21 -6.21 2.32
CA HIS A 71 -13.26 -5.19 2.30
C HIS A 71 -13.31 -4.38 3.59
N SER A 72 -13.73 -3.13 3.46
CA SER A 72 -14.16 -2.28 4.56
C SER A 72 -15.65 -2.47 4.80
N VAL A 73 -16.11 -2.38 6.05
CA VAL A 73 -17.55 -2.36 6.33
C VAL A 73 -18.14 -0.97 6.03
N PRO A 74 -19.38 -0.86 5.52
CA PRO A 74 -20.00 0.42 5.24
C PRO A 74 -20.01 1.35 6.47
N GLY A 75 -19.68 2.62 6.23
CA GLY A 75 -19.69 3.65 7.28
C GLY A 75 -18.53 3.59 8.29
N ILE A 76 -17.53 2.71 8.09
CA ILE A 76 -16.43 2.55 9.06
C ILE A 76 -15.63 3.84 9.26
N GLY A 77 -15.45 4.63 8.21
CA GLY A 77 -14.67 5.87 8.27
C GLY A 77 -15.28 6.95 9.17
N GLN A 78 -16.59 6.86 9.47
CA GLN A 78 -17.29 7.82 10.33
C GLN A 78 -17.47 7.31 11.76
N ARG A 79 -17.07 6.06 12.05
CA ARG A 79 -17.22 5.46 13.38
C ARG A 79 -16.04 5.85 14.29
N PRO A 80 -16.29 6.15 15.58
CA PRO A 80 -15.22 6.25 16.56
C PRO A 80 -14.38 4.97 16.63
N LEU A 81 -13.06 5.08 16.77
CA LEU A 81 -12.16 3.90 16.84
C LEU A 81 -12.54 2.90 17.95
N ALA A 82 -13.10 3.38 19.06
CA ALA A 82 -13.59 2.53 20.15
C ALA A 82 -14.73 1.60 19.74
N GLN A 83 -15.46 1.94 18.68
CA GLN A 83 -16.56 1.15 18.14
C GLN A 83 -16.11 0.21 17.03
N VAL A 84 -14.89 0.33 16.49
CA VAL A 84 -14.39 -0.55 15.43
C VAL A 84 -14.00 -1.90 16.03
N ARG A 85 -14.75 -2.93 15.64
CA ARG A 85 -14.58 -4.31 16.13
C ARG A 85 -13.27 -4.90 15.61
N PRO A 86 -12.66 -5.86 16.33
CA PRO A 86 -11.39 -6.46 15.91
C PRO A 86 -11.38 -6.98 14.46
N GLU A 87 -12.45 -7.65 14.03
CA GLU A 87 -12.62 -8.21 12.69
C GLU A 87 -12.81 -7.14 11.60
N GLU A 88 -13.20 -5.92 11.96
CA GLU A 88 -13.40 -4.80 11.03
C GLU A 88 -12.11 -4.02 10.74
N ARG A 89 -11.00 -4.36 11.41
CA ARG A 89 -9.71 -3.66 11.28
C ARG A 89 -8.94 -4.16 10.06
N THR A 90 -9.53 -4.05 8.89
CA THR A 90 -9.00 -4.55 7.61
C THR A 90 -8.33 -3.45 6.81
N THR A 91 -7.34 -3.81 5.99
CA THR A 91 -6.86 -2.93 4.91
C THR A 91 -7.52 -3.41 3.61
N PRO A 92 -8.37 -2.60 2.95
CA PRO A 92 -9.13 -3.06 1.79
C PRO A 92 -8.20 -3.36 0.60
N ALA A 93 -8.56 -4.35 -0.21
CA ALA A 93 -7.88 -4.68 -1.45
C ALA A 93 -8.52 -3.95 -2.63
N GLY A 94 -7.75 -3.70 -3.68
CA GLY A 94 -8.25 -3.05 -4.89
C GLY A 94 -7.31 -2.00 -5.46
N ARG A 95 -7.84 -1.22 -6.41
CA ARG A 95 -7.15 -0.11 -7.07
C ARG A 95 -7.75 1.20 -6.59
N PHE A 96 -6.92 2.08 -6.08
CA PHE A 96 -7.33 3.36 -5.50
C PHE A 96 -6.53 4.50 -6.11
N VAL A 97 -7.20 5.63 -6.39
CA VAL A 97 -6.50 6.89 -6.67
C VAL A 97 -6.15 7.52 -5.33
N THR A 98 -4.87 7.86 -5.13
CA THR A 98 -4.43 8.42 -3.85
C THR A 98 -4.67 9.92 -3.80
N GLU A 99 -4.94 10.43 -2.60
CA GLU A 99 -5.12 11.87 -2.37
C GLU A 99 -4.21 12.37 -1.24
N PRO A 100 -3.49 13.48 -1.45
CA PRO A 100 -2.83 14.20 -0.36
C PRO A 100 -3.80 14.60 0.74
N GLY A 101 -3.39 14.50 2.00
CA GLY A 101 -4.22 14.88 3.13
C GLY A 101 -3.43 15.28 4.36
N ARG A 102 -4.16 15.72 5.38
CA ARG A 102 -3.64 15.94 6.73
C ARG A 102 -4.54 15.27 7.75
N ASN A 103 -3.93 14.69 8.78
CA ASN A 103 -4.71 14.19 9.91
C ASN A 103 -5.08 15.32 10.89
N LEU A 104 -5.84 14.99 11.94
CA LEU A 104 -6.31 15.95 12.96
C LEU A 104 -5.18 16.65 13.74
N ARG A 105 -3.94 16.16 13.67
CA ARG A 105 -2.75 16.79 14.27
C ARG A 105 -1.95 17.62 13.26
N GLY A 106 -2.45 17.77 12.03
CA GLY A 106 -1.80 18.52 10.95
C GLY A 106 -0.67 17.76 10.24
N GLU A 107 -0.39 16.52 10.62
CA GLU A 107 0.64 15.69 9.94
C GLU A 107 0.12 15.29 8.54
N ASP A 108 1.01 15.35 7.55
CA ASP A 108 0.75 14.88 6.20
C ASP A 108 0.51 13.36 6.17
N ILE A 109 -0.52 12.99 5.42
CA ILE A 109 -0.94 11.61 5.16
C ILE A 109 -1.33 11.49 3.69
N VAL A 110 -1.41 10.26 3.20
CA VAL A 110 -1.94 9.94 1.88
C VAL A 110 -3.21 9.14 2.08
N TRP A 111 -4.35 9.63 1.62
CA TRP A 111 -5.57 8.85 1.58
C TRP A 111 -5.45 7.76 0.52
N ILE A 112 -5.73 6.52 0.92
CA ILE A 112 -5.83 5.37 0.01
C ILE A 112 -7.31 5.14 -0.30
N ASP A 113 -8.14 5.09 0.73
CA ASP A 113 -9.60 5.03 0.60
C ASP A 113 -10.18 6.04 1.59
N TYR A 114 -10.63 7.18 1.06
CA TYR A 114 -11.14 8.28 1.87
C TYR A 114 -12.44 7.91 2.59
N GLU A 115 -13.36 7.21 1.91
CA GLU A 115 -14.66 6.84 2.48
C GLU A 115 -14.51 5.88 3.66
N SER A 116 -13.57 4.95 3.56
CA SER A 116 -13.21 4.02 4.64
C SER A 116 -12.24 4.60 5.67
N ALA A 117 -11.83 5.86 5.52
CA ALA A 117 -10.79 6.51 6.32
C ALA A 117 -9.46 5.73 6.41
N VAL A 118 -9.09 5.03 5.33
CA VAL A 118 -7.81 4.30 5.23
C VAL A 118 -6.77 5.20 4.60
N SER A 119 -5.71 5.47 5.35
CA SER A 119 -4.58 6.28 4.90
C SER A 119 -3.25 5.54 5.01
N LEU A 120 -2.31 5.93 4.16
CA LEU A 120 -0.89 5.62 4.26
C LEU A 120 -0.18 6.78 4.97
N HIS A 121 0.49 6.46 6.08
CA HIS A 121 1.20 7.46 6.87
C HIS A 121 2.46 6.86 7.55
N ARG A 122 3.30 7.74 8.11
CA ARG A 122 4.48 7.32 8.88
C ARG A 122 4.06 6.46 10.08
N VAL A 123 4.86 5.46 10.43
CA VAL A 123 4.69 4.72 11.68
C VAL A 123 4.84 5.68 12.86
N ARG A 124 3.92 5.58 13.82
CA ARG A 124 3.87 6.41 15.02
C ARG A 124 3.91 5.51 16.23
N SER A 125 4.85 5.75 17.15
CA SER A 125 4.92 4.99 18.40
C SER A 125 4.13 5.71 19.50
N VAL A 126 2.79 5.68 19.38
CA VAL A 126 1.89 6.40 20.30
C VAL A 126 1.79 5.70 21.67
N SER A 127 1.97 4.38 21.70
CA SER A 127 2.06 3.58 22.92
C SER A 127 3.19 2.56 22.81
N ALA A 128 4.06 2.50 23.82
CA ALA A 128 5.15 1.54 23.89
C ALA A 128 4.66 0.08 23.87
N SER A 129 3.47 -0.19 24.42
CA SER A 129 2.89 -1.55 24.47
C SER A 129 2.52 -2.09 23.08
N GLU A 130 2.27 -1.21 22.10
CA GLU A 130 1.99 -1.63 20.72
C GLU A 130 3.22 -2.19 20.01
N ARG A 131 4.44 -1.77 20.42
CA ARG A 131 5.72 -2.21 19.87
C ARG A 131 5.81 -2.08 18.34
N ARG A 132 5.27 -0.99 17.77
CA ARG A 132 5.12 -0.83 16.32
C ARG A 132 6.43 -0.90 15.54
N LEU A 133 7.50 -0.31 16.06
CA LEU A 133 8.82 -0.36 15.42
C LEU A 133 9.39 -1.78 15.41
N GLN A 134 9.22 -2.53 16.51
CA GLN A 134 9.65 -3.92 16.61
C GLN A 134 8.83 -4.82 15.67
N ARG A 135 7.50 -4.62 15.59
CA ARG A 135 6.62 -5.31 14.64
C ARG A 135 7.06 -5.09 13.19
N LEU A 136 7.38 -3.85 12.85
CA LEU A 136 7.85 -3.45 11.53
C LEU A 136 9.19 -4.11 11.18
N ALA A 137 10.08 -4.24 12.16
CA ALA A 137 11.39 -4.90 12.02
C ALA A 137 11.32 -6.45 12.04
N SER A 138 10.22 -7.05 12.51
CA SER A 138 10.05 -8.51 12.54
C SER A 138 10.18 -9.12 11.14
N ARG A 139 10.53 -10.40 11.05
CA ARG A 139 10.46 -11.16 9.78
C ARG A 139 9.04 -11.68 9.49
N SER A 140 8.19 -11.80 10.50
CA SER A 140 6.82 -12.29 10.36
C SER A 140 5.91 -11.21 9.79
N ALA A 141 5.12 -11.55 8.76
CA ALA A 141 4.06 -10.67 8.26
C ALA A 141 2.92 -10.53 9.26
N GLN A 142 2.65 -11.59 10.05
CA GLN A 142 1.60 -11.57 11.07
C GLN A 142 1.89 -10.53 12.16
N ASP A 143 3.15 -10.35 12.55
CA ASP A 143 3.53 -9.37 13.56
C ASP A 143 3.21 -7.93 13.14
N LYS A 144 3.11 -7.67 11.82
CA LYS A 144 2.84 -6.35 11.23
C LYS A 144 1.35 -6.00 11.15
N ARG A 145 0.47 -6.88 11.62
CA ARG A 145 -0.97 -6.61 11.70
C ARG A 145 -1.32 -6.01 13.06
N ILE A 146 -1.67 -4.73 13.07
CA ILE A 146 -1.93 -3.98 14.31
C ILE A 146 -2.80 -2.73 14.12
N SER A 147 -2.90 -2.18 12.90
CA SER A 147 -3.64 -0.95 12.67
C SER A 147 -5.15 -1.18 12.62
N TYR A 148 -5.92 -0.09 12.56
CA TYR A 148 -7.35 -0.11 12.30
C TYR A 148 -7.71 -0.17 10.80
N GLY A 149 -6.70 -0.34 9.93
CA GLY A 149 -6.85 -0.43 8.48
C GLY A 149 -5.81 0.42 7.72
N CYS A 150 -5.37 1.53 8.32
CA CYS A 150 -4.31 2.38 7.78
C CYS A 150 -3.00 1.61 7.54
N ILE A 151 -2.26 2.00 6.51
CA ILE A 151 -0.95 1.46 6.16
C ILE A 151 0.11 2.31 6.84
N ASN A 152 1.04 1.72 7.58
CA ASN A 152 2.09 2.47 8.27
C ASN A 152 3.46 2.13 7.72
N ALA A 153 4.15 3.11 7.16
CA ALA A 153 5.48 2.96 6.58
C ALA A 153 6.60 3.53 7.49
N PRO A 154 7.84 3.05 7.38
CA PRO A 154 8.99 3.69 8.01
C PRO A 154 9.08 5.17 7.62
N ALA A 155 9.40 6.05 8.57
CA ALA A 155 9.46 7.49 8.32
C ALA A 155 10.43 7.87 7.19
N ALA A 156 11.61 7.26 7.16
CA ALA A 156 12.60 7.50 6.10
C ALA A 156 12.07 7.11 4.71
N PHE A 157 11.46 5.92 4.60
CA PHE A 157 10.85 5.45 3.34
C PHE A 157 9.70 6.37 2.90
N TYR A 158 8.87 6.79 3.85
CA TYR A 158 7.77 7.71 3.58
C TYR A 158 8.27 9.04 3.03
N ASN A 159 9.25 9.66 3.70
CA ASN A 159 9.80 10.95 3.28
C ASN A 159 10.54 10.87 1.94
N GLN A 160 11.19 9.74 1.66
CA GLN A 160 11.95 9.57 0.42
C GLN A 160 11.05 9.31 -0.78
N TRP A 161 10.00 8.50 -0.63
CA TRP A 161 9.22 7.98 -1.77
C TRP A 161 7.74 8.32 -1.70
N ILE A 162 7.13 8.31 -0.53
CA ILE A 162 5.68 8.44 -0.42
C ILE A 162 5.23 9.90 -0.48
N ASP A 163 5.81 10.77 0.36
CA ASP A 163 5.46 12.21 0.38
C ASP A 163 5.66 12.86 -1.00
N PRO A 164 6.82 12.72 -1.67
CA PRO A 164 7.05 13.41 -2.94
C PRO A 164 6.10 12.95 -4.07
N LEU A 165 5.68 11.69 -4.08
CA LEU A 165 4.88 11.11 -5.17
C LEU A 165 3.38 11.15 -4.91
N PHE A 166 2.96 10.94 -3.66
CA PHE A 166 1.56 10.75 -3.28
C PHE A 166 1.06 11.78 -2.27
N GLY A 167 1.97 12.42 -1.53
CA GLY A 167 1.65 13.44 -0.51
C GLY A 167 1.51 14.87 -1.08
N ARG A 168 1.88 15.08 -2.34
CA ARG A 168 1.83 16.38 -3.04
C ARG A 168 1.05 16.36 -4.35
N SER A 169 0.77 15.17 -4.85
CA SER A 169 0.07 14.88 -6.09
C SER A 169 -0.66 13.56 -5.96
N SER A 170 -1.67 13.33 -6.80
CA SER A 170 -2.30 12.02 -6.90
C SER A 170 -1.39 10.99 -7.55
N GLY A 171 -1.54 9.74 -7.12
CA GLY A 171 -0.98 8.56 -7.76
C GLY A 171 -2.00 7.41 -7.69
N VAL A 172 -1.53 6.19 -7.90
CA VAL A 172 -2.39 4.99 -7.79
C VAL A 172 -1.83 4.04 -6.75
N ALA A 173 -2.68 3.57 -5.84
CA ALA A 173 -2.36 2.51 -4.91
C ALA A 173 -3.10 1.23 -5.31
N TYR A 174 -2.34 0.16 -5.54
CA TYR A 174 -2.87 -1.18 -5.75
C TYR A 174 -2.63 -2.00 -4.50
N VAL A 175 -3.68 -2.48 -3.86
CA VAL A 175 -3.59 -3.30 -2.65
C VAL A 175 -3.97 -4.73 -2.98
N LEU A 176 -3.01 -5.65 -2.88
CA LEU A 176 -3.22 -7.07 -3.19
C LEU A 176 -4.06 -7.76 -2.11
N PRO A 177 -4.99 -8.67 -2.47
CA PRO A 177 -5.84 -9.32 -1.50
C PRO A 177 -5.07 -10.29 -0.59
N ASP A 178 -5.62 -10.53 0.61
CA ASP A 178 -5.12 -11.53 1.55
C ASP A 178 -6.14 -12.57 1.99
N THR A 179 -7.39 -12.49 1.54
CA THR A 179 -8.42 -13.51 1.79
C THR A 179 -9.06 -14.00 0.51
N GLU A 180 -9.30 -13.11 -0.44
CA GLU A 180 -9.85 -13.43 -1.75
C GLU A 180 -8.77 -13.85 -2.75
N PRO A 181 -9.13 -14.63 -3.78
CA PRO A 181 -8.25 -14.90 -4.90
C PRO A 181 -7.81 -13.61 -5.60
N PHE A 182 -6.53 -13.51 -6.01
CA PHE A 182 -6.04 -12.38 -6.80
C PHE A 182 -6.94 -12.05 -8.01
N ALA A 183 -7.45 -13.08 -8.67
CA ALA A 183 -8.30 -12.95 -9.85
C ALA A 183 -9.72 -12.41 -9.57
N SER A 184 -10.22 -12.38 -8.33
CA SER A 184 -11.51 -11.74 -8.03
C SER A 184 -11.40 -10.22 -7.96
N ILE A 185 -10.24 -9.71 -7.52
CA ILE A 185 -9.99 -8.27 -7.38
C ILE A 185 -9.31 -7.69 -8.63
N PHE A 186 -8.33 -8.40 -9.19
CA PHE A 186 -7.55 -7.95 -10.35
C PHE A 186 -7.78 -8.86 -11.56
N ILE A 187 -9.03 -8.94 -12.02
CA ILE A 187 -9.47 -9.82 -13.13
C ILE A 187 -8.61 -9.59 -14.37
N ALA A 188 -8.45 -8.33 -14.82
CA ALA A 188 -7.67 -8.01 -16.02
C ALA A 188 -6.19 -8.39 -15.89
N ALA A 189 -5.57 -8.12 -14.74
CA ALA A 189 -4.18 -8.51 -14.49
C ALA A 189 -4.01 -10.03 -14.41
N SER A 190 -5.03 -10.76 -13.94
CA SER A 190 -4.99 -12.21 -13.84
C SER A 190 -4.97 -12.91 -15.21
N ALA A 191 -5.57 -12.27 -16.22
CA ALA A 191 -5.61 -12.76 -17.60
C ALA A 191 -4.48 -12.21 -18.49
N TYR A 192 -3.63 -11.34 -17.95
CA TYR A 192 -2.56 -10.70 -18.71
C TYR A 192 -1.38 -11.67 -18.91
N PRO A 193 -0.91 -11.87 -20.16
CA PRO A 193 0.14 -12.83 -20.49
C PRO A 193 1.52 -12.48 -19.90
#